data_AF-A5UQP2-F1
#
_entry.id   AF-A5UQP2-F1
#
_cell.length_a   1.000
_cell.length_b   1.000
_cell.length_c   1.000
_cell.angle_alpha   90.00
_cell.angle_beta   90.00
_cell.angle_gamma   90.00
#
_symmetry.space_group_name_H-M   'P 1'
#
loop_
_entity.id
_entity.type
_entity.pdbx_description
1 polymer ?
#
loop_
_entity_poly.entity_id
_entity_poly.type
_entity_poly.pdbx_seq_one_letter_code
_entity_poly.pdbx_strand_id
1 'polypeptide(L)'
;MSLYVPSGASPLIPGALARIERRLPHPGEVVVRVGQRVEPDDVVAQAFVPAAPQIVNLARALMIPPSRVKRTLLHEIGAQVAQGVPLARSTRFGGRVFLAPVNGVLAGVDETTGYITIAPEPTRYELLATVRGVVMEVIPYEGVRIETPAAQVYGIFGIGASQYGVLRLLVTDPAEPITEEMINPRSAYAVVIGGSGISAAALQRAVQQQVRGIIVGSIDEAELRAFLGAAGYAAWEIIPPNWQVPATPPPPGDLVVIVTEGFGNRPMSQPLFELLASHDGKEALVEGSTQLWNGAQRPRVVIPLSTRTAGLSIEAPRPAVRPGALVRILHQPYLGALGQVRTISSAPQRLPSRVRTPAADIALEDGSMVTAAAIAVEALN
;
A
#
# COMPACT_ATOMS: atom_id res chain seq x y z
N MET A 1 2.71 16.53 11.39
CA MET A 1 3.69 16.67 10.28
C MET A 1 2.93 16.45 8.97
N SER A 2 2.96 17.38 8.01
CA SER A 2 2.30 17.18 6.70
C SER A 2 3.30 16.59 5.72
N LEU A 3 3.10 15.33 5.37
CA LEU A 3 3.95 14.62 4.43
C LEU A 3 3.39 14.79 3.02
N TYR A 4 3.67 15.91 2.36
CA TYR A 4 3.24 16.11 0.97
C TYR A 4 4.38 15.78 0.00
N VAL A 5 4.08 14.94 -0.99
CA VAL A 5 4.99 14.58 -2.08
C VAL A 5 4.58 15.36 -3.34
N PRO A 6 5.35 16.38 -3.77
CA PRO A 6 5.01 17.18 -4.94
C PRO A 6 5.27 16.38 -6.23
N SER A 7 4.27 15.63 -6.68
CA SER A 7 4.27 14.97 -7.99
C SER A 7 3.83 15.92 -9.12
N GLY A 8 3.18 17.03 -8.78
CA GLY A 8 2.58 17.97 -9.74
C GLY A 8 1.35 17.43 -10.47
N ALA A 9 0.95 16.18 -10.19
CA ALA A 9 -0.30 15.61 -10.65
C ALA A 9 -1.47 16.13 -9.79
N SER A 10 -2.61 16.36 -10.42
CA SER A 10 -3.84 16.68 -9.68
C SER A 10 -4.14 15.56 -8.66
N PRO A 11 -4.51 15.88 -7.41
CA PRO A 11 -4.95 14.87 -6.45
C PRO A 11 -6.28 14.23 -6.85
N LEU A 12 -7.03 14.82 -7.80
CA LEU A 12 -8.22 14.24 -8.39
C LEU A 12 -8.18 14.30 -9.92
N ILE A 13 -8.53 13.18 -10.55
CA ILE A 13 -8.62 13.05 -11.99
C ILE A 13 -9.98 12.40 -12.28
N PRO A 14 -11.00 13.17 -12.71
CA PRO A 14 -12.33 12.61 -12.97
C PRO A 14 -12.36 11.57 -14.10
N GLY A 15 -11.40 11.64 -15.03
CA GLY A 15 -11.22 10.65 -16.08
C GLY A 15 -9.93 10.87 -16.86
N ALA A 16 -9.08 9.87 -16.90
CA ALA A 16 -7.90 9.76 -17.76
C ALA A 16 -7.56 8.26 -17.96
N LEU A 17 -6.58 7.94 -18.80
CA LEU A 17 -6.01 6.60 -18.75
C LEU A 17 -5.10 6.47 -17.51
N ALA A 18 -5.38 5.47 -16.69
CA ALA A 18 -4.51 5.05 -15.61
C ALA A 18 -3.56 3.96 -16.11
N ARG A 19 -2.28 4.09 -15.74
CA ARG A 19 -1.26 3.04 -15.92
C ARG A 19 -1.07 2.32 -14.59
N ILE A 20 -1.28 1.01 -14.61
CA ILE A 20 -1.14 0.13 -13.46
C ILE A 20 -0.01 -0.85 -13.78
N GLU A 21 1.05 -0.80 -12.97
CA GLU A 21 2.10 -1.81 -13.03
C GLU A 21 1.78 -2.93 -12.06
N ARG A 22 1.83 -4.17 -12.56
CA ARG A 22 1.75 -5.38 -11.75
C ARG A 22 3.09 -6.07 -11.86
N ARG A 23 3.75 -6.31 -10.73
CA ARG A 23 5.04 -6.99 -10.67
C ARG A 23 5.02 -8.15 -9.69
N LEU A 24 5.72 -9.21 -10.06
CA LEU A 24 5.97 -10.39 -9.25
C LEU A 24 6.99 -10.06 -8.15
N PRO A 25 6.89 -10.70 -6.98
CA PRO A 25 7.88 -10.58 -5.91
C PRO A 25 9.19 -11.34 -6.20
N HIS A 26 9.19 -12.20 -7.22
CA HIS A 26 10.35 -12.95 -7.69
C HIS A 26 10.29 -13.13 -9.21
N PRO A 27 11.44 -13.29 -9.88
CA PRO A 27 11.46 -13.62 -11.30
C PRO A 27 10.58 -14.82 -11.62
N GLY A 28 9.74 -14.70 -12.64
CA GLY A 28 8.79 -15.72 -13.03
C GLY A 28 8.41 -15.63 -14.49
N GLU A 29 7.19 -16.05 -14.81
CA GLU A 29 6.67 -16.13 -16.17
C GLU A 29 5.44 -15.25 -16.30
N VAL A 30 5.41 -14.42 -17.36
CA VAL A 30 4.22 -13.64 -17.73
C VAL A 30 3.36 -14.48 -18.66
N VAL A 31 2.10 -14.69 -18.30
CA VAL A 31 1.19 -15.62 -18.99
C VAL A 31 0.20 -14.93 -19.95
N VAL A 32 0.33 -13.60 -20.09
CA VAL A 32 -0.48 -12.77 -20.99
C VAL A 32 0.40 -12.06 -22.02
N ARG A 33 -0.23 -11.53 -23.07
CA ARG A 33 0.46 -10.82 -24.16
C ARG A 33 0.03 -9.36 -24.29
N VAL A 34 0.87 -8.54 -24.89
CA VAL A 34 0.54 -7.15 -25.27
C VAL A 34 -0.73 -7.13 -26.14
N GLY A 35 -1.64 -6.20 -25.86
CA GLY A 35 -2.95 -6.05 -26.48
C GLY A 35 -4.06 -6.91 -25.89
N GLN A 36 -3.74 -7.83 -24.97
CA GLN A 36 -4.74 -8.67 -24.31
C GLN A 36 -5.60 -7.84 -23.34
N ARG A 37 -6.91 -8.07 -23.37
CA ARG A 37 -7.84 -7.56 -22.35
C ARG A 37 -7.80 -8.48 -21.14
N VAL A 38 -7.80 -7.88 -19.95
CA VAL A 38 -7.79 -8.59 -18.66
C VAL A 38 -8.88 -8.07 -17.75
N GLU A 39 -9.42 -8.95 -16.91
CA GLU A 39 -10.32 -8.67 -15.80
C GLU A 39 -9.57 -8.78 -14.46
N PRO A 40 -10.10 -8.21 -13.35
CA PRO A 40 -9.37 -8.15 -12.07
C PRO A 40 -8.83 -9.49 -11.55
N ASP A 41 -9.57 -10.58 -11.74
CA ASP A 41 -9.23 -11.91 -11.25
C ASP A 41 -8.35 -12.71 -12.24
N ASP A 42 -8.01 -12.16 -13.40
CA ASP A 42 -7.13 -12.84 -14.37
C ASP A 42 -5.70 -12.91 -13.85
N VAL A 43 -5.09 -14.09 -13.94
CA VAL A 43 -3.66 -14.29 -13.68
C VAL A 43 -2.87 -13.70 -14.85
N VAL A 44 -2.03 -12.71 -14.56
CA VAL A 44 -1.17 -12.05 -15.57
C VAL A 44 0.26 -12.56 -15.55
N ALA A 45 0.74 -13.03 -14.41
CA ALA A 45 2.05 -13.65 -14.28
C ALA A 45 2.08 -14.64 -13.11
N GLN A 46 3.08 -15.51 -13.07
CA GLN A 46 3.27 -16.49 -12.01
C GLN A 46 4.75 -16.65 -11.65
N ALA A 47 5.05 -16.93 -10.39
CA ALA A 47 6.41 -17.20 -9.92
C ALA A 47 6.43 -18.30 -8.84
N PHE A 48 7.60 -18.89 -8.62
CA PHE A 48 7.87 -19.70 -7.44
C PHE A 48 8.63 -18.85 -6.42
N VAL A 49 7.99 -18.55 -5.29
CA VAL A 49 8.54 -17.71 -4.25
C VAL A 49 9.20 -18.61 -3.19
N PRO A 50 10.52 -18.48 -2.95
CA PRO A 50 11.18 -19.24 -1.91
C PRO A 50 10.70 -18.79 -0.53
N ALA A 51 10.37 -19.75 0.33
CA ALA A 51 10.07 -19.46 1.73
C ALA A 51 11.36 -19.31 2.54
N ALA A 52 11.29 -18.57 3.65
CA ALA A 52 12.43 -18.39 4.53
C ALA A 52 12.94 -19.75 5.07
N PRO A 53 14.27 -20.00 5.03
CA PRO A 53 14.83 -21.22 5.61
C PRO A 53 14.49 -21.37 7.09
N GLN A 54 14.15 -22.59 7.51
CA GLN A 54 13.95 -22.91 8.92
C GLN A 54 15.24 -23.42 9.55
N ILE A 55 15.78 -22.63 10.47
CA ILE A 55 16.99 -22.96 11.22
C ILE A 55 16.58 -23.45 12.61
N VAL A 56 16.85 -24.73 12.89
CA VAL A 56 16.40 -25.38 14.13
C VAL A 56 17.57 -25.94 14.91
N ASN A 57 17.60 -25.68 16.22
CA ASN A 57 18.57 -26.29 17.12
C ASN A 57 18.22 -27.76 17.40
N LEU A 58 18.69 -28.65 16.53
CA LEU A 58 18.38 -30.08 16.61
C LEU A 58 19.03 -30.75 17.82
N ALA A 59 20.26 -30.35 18.18
CA ALA A 59 20.95 -30.83 19.37
C ALA A 59 20.10 -30.63 20.64
N ARG A 60 19.54 -29.43 20.82
CA ARG A 60 18.66 -29.08 21.94
C ARG A 60 17.35 -29.86 21.89
N ALA A 61 16.73 -29.99 20.71
CA ALA A 61 15.47 -30.73 20.57
C ALA A 61 15.62 -32.21 20.98
N LEU A 62 16.72 -32.84 20.56
CA LEU A 62 17.02 -34.24 20.86
C LEU A 62 17.73 -34.48 22.20
N MET A 63 18.17 -33.41 22.89
CA MET A 63 19.04 -33.45 24.08
C MET A 63 20.32 -34.26 23.88
N ILE A 64 21.05 -33.95 22.80
CA ILE A 64 22.33 -34.58 22.46
C ILE A 64 23.42 -33.52 22.26
N PRO A 65 24.71 -33.88 22.38
CA PRO A 65 25.80 -32.99 22.01
C PRO A 65 25.75 -32.61 20.51
N PRO A 66 26.11 -31.37 20.12
CA PRO A 66 26.18 -30.92 18.72
C PRO A 66 26.90 -31.88 17.77
N SER A 67 28.05 -32.42 18.22
CA SER A 67 28.88 -33.36 17.46
C SER A 67 28.19 -34.69 17.10
N ARG A 68 27.04 -35.00 17.73
CA ARG A 68 26.26 -36.21 17.42
C ARG A 68 25.11 -35.95 16.44
N VAL A 69 24.76 -34.70 16.16
CA VAL A 69 23.57 -34.33 15.39
C VAL A 69 23.55 -34.98 14.01
N LYS A 70 24.67 -34.92 13.27
CA LYS A 70 24.75 -35.51 11.93
C LYS A 70 24.49 -37.02 11.89
N ARG A 71 24.92 -37.75 12.92
CA ARG A 71 24.74 -39.21 13.01
C ARG A 71 23.31 -39.62 13.38
N THR A 72 22.52 -38.68 13.91
CA THR A 72 21.13 -38.91 14.30
C THR A 72 20.13 -38.61 13.20
N LEU A 73 20.57 -37.96 12.12
CA LEU A 73 19.73 -37.67 10.95
C LEU A 73 19.32 -38.98 10.27
N LEU A 74 18.05 -39.03 9.86
CA LEU A 74 17.45 -40.15 9.13
C LEU A 74 17.47 -39.95 7.62
N HIS A 75 17.73 -38.71 7.18
CA HIS A 75 17.80 -38.31 5.78
C HIS A 75 19.14 -37.63 5.52
N GLU A 76 19.66 -37.79 4.30
CA GLU A 76 20.89 -37.13 3.88
C GLU A 76 20.66 -35.64 3.59
N ILE A 77 21.73 -34.86 3.64
CA ILE A 77 21.69 -33.45 3.22
C ILE A 77 21.36 -33.43 1.72
N GLY A 78 20.40 -32.60 1.32
CA GLY A 78 19.85 -32.55 -0.03
C GLY A 78 18.60 -33.41 -0.23
N ALA A 79 18.21 -34.25 0.73
CA ALA A 79 17.00 -35.05 0.64
C ALA A 79 15.73 -34.19 0.83
N GLN A 80 14.68 -34.51 0.06
CA GLN A 80 13.33 -34.00 0.28
C GLN A 80 12.69 -34.65 1.50
N VAL A 81 11.99 -33.83 2.28
CA VAL A 81 11.37 -34.21 3.55
C VAL A 81 9.97 -33.60 3.62
N ALA A 82 8.99 -34.42 3.97
CA ALA A 82 7.61 -33.96 4.17
C ALA A 82 7.39 -33.59 5.64
N GLN A 83 6.52 -32.61 5.89
CA GLN A 83 6.12 -32.18 7.22
C GLN A 83 5.62 -33.37 8.04
N GLY A 84 6.05 -33.43 9.31
CA GLY A 84 5.69 -34.51 10.23
C GLY A 84 6.49 -35.81 10.05
N VAL A 85 7.33 -35.93 9.02
CA VAL A 85 8.21 -37.10 8.85
C VAL A 85 9.38 -37.02 9.84
N PRO A 86 9.78 -38.12 10.50
CA PRO A 86 10.96 -38.17 11.35
C PRO A 86 12.25 -37.75 10.61
N LEU A 87 12.83 -36.61 10.98
CA LEU A 87 14.11 -36.14 10.45
C LEU A 87 15.32 -36.69 11.20
N ALA A 88 15.17 -36.88 12.50
CA ALA A 88 16.26 -37.34 13.35
C ALA A 88 15.74 -38.08 14.58
N ARG A 89 16.56 -39.01 15.09
CA ARG A 89 16.27 -39.77 16.32
C ARG A 89 17.50 -39.85 17.22
N SER A 90 17.33 -39.57 18.50
CA SER A 90 18.45 -39.58 19.46
C SER A 90 19.03 -40.98 19.70
N THR A 91 18.20 -42.03 19.63
CA THR A 91 18.59 -43.44 19.75
C THR A 91 17.74 -44.33 18.83
N ARG A 92 18.20 -45.57 18.59
CA ARG A 92 17.44 -46.56 17.79
C ARG A 92 16.18 -47.12 18.49
N PHE A 93 16.14 -47.08 19.83
CA PHE A 93 15.03 -47.61 20.63
C PHE A 93 14.63 -46.59 21.71
N GLY A 94 13.35 -46.17 21.71
CA GLY A 94 12.75 -45.33 22.77
C GLY A 94 13.29 -43.89 22.90
N GLY A 95 14.08 -43.41 21.94
CA GLY A 95 14.67 -42.07 21.95
C GLY A 95 13.71 -40.96 21.51
N ARG A 96 14.16 -39.71 21.68
CA ARG A 96 13.45 -38.55 21.16
C ARG A 96 13.49 -38.55 19.64
N VAL A 97 12.37 -38.18 19.03
CA VAL A 97 12.22 -38.03 17.58
C VAL A 97 12.00 -36.57 17.28
N PHE A 98 12.75 -36.03 16.33
CA PHE A 98 12.48 -34.71 15.76
C PHE A 98 11.77 -34.90 14.43
N LEU A 99 10.59 -34.30 14.30
CA LEU A 99 9.79 -34.35 13.08
C LEU A 99 10.07 -33.10 12.22
N ALA A 100 9.97 -33.25 10.90
CA ALA A 100 10.08 -32.12 9.99
C ALA A 100 8.98 -31.08 10.29
N PRO A 101 9.33 -29.81 10.56
CA PRO A 101 8.35 -28.77 10.83
C PRO A 101 7.61 -28.32 9.56
N VAL A 102 8.21 -28.50 8.38
CA VAL A 102 7.70 -28.08 7.06
C VAL A 102 8.10 -29.06 5.96
N ASN A 103 7.39 -29.03 4.83
CA ASN A 103 7.84 -29.67 3.59
C ASN A 103 9.06 -28.91 3.05
N GLY A 104 10.10 -29.60 2.63
CA GLY A 104 11.30 -28.95 2.14
C GLY A 104 12.46 -29.89 1.87
N VAL A 105 13.66 -29.32 1.81
CA VAL A 105 14.93 -30.02 1.64
C VAL A 105 15.77 -29.81 2.90
N LEU A 106 16.38 -30.89 3.41
CA LEU A 106 17.40 -30.79 4.45
C LEU A 106 18.67 -30.16 3.86
N ALA A 107 18.79 -28.84 3.93
CA ALA A 107 19.80 -28.06 3.21
C ALA A 107 21.19 -28.11 3.87
N GLY A 108 21.26 -28.32 5.18
CA GLY A 108 22.54 -28.37 5.87
C GLY A 108 22.45 -28.73 7.35
N VAL A 109 23.61 -29.07 7.92
CA VAL A 109 23.81 -29.31 9.34
C VAL A 109 25.12 -28.64 9.77
N ASP A 110 25.08 -27.90 10.88
CA ASP A 110 26.26 -27.39 11.55
C ASP A 110 26.58 -28.31 12.74
N GLU A 111 27.65 -29.09 12.60
CA GLU A 111 28.09 -30.05 13.62
C GLU A 111 28.71 -29.37 14.86
N THR A 112 29.13 -28.11 14.74
CA THR A 112 29.73 -27.34 15.84
C THR A 112 28.65 -26.80 16.76
N THR A 113 27.60 -26.21 16.19
CA THR A 113 26.52 -25.56 16.95
C THR A 113 25.31 -26.48 17.16
N GLY A 114 25.16 -27.51 16.33
CA GLY A 114 24.08 -28.51 16.42
C GLY A 114 22.78 -28.07 15.74
N TYR A 115 22.84 -27.05 14.89
CA TYR A 115 21.71 -26.58 14.10
C TYR A 115 21.57 -27.33 12.79
N ILE A 116 20.33 -27.46 12.32
CA ILE A 116 20.01 -27.88 10.97
C ILE A 116 19.28 -26.77 10.24
N THR A 117 19.43 -26.74 8.92
CA THR A 117 18.69 -25.84 8.04
C THR A 117 17.79 -26.65 7.14
N ILE A 118 16.51 -26.33 7.14
CA ILE A 118 15.51 -26.91 6.24
C ILE A 118 15.06 -25.79 5.31
N ALA A 119 15.33 -25.94 4.01
CA ALA A 119 14.85 -25.02 2.99
C ALA A 119 13.45 -25.47 2.56
N PRO A 120 12.37 -24.72 2.86
CA PRO A 120 11.04 -25.15 2.49
C PRO A 120 10.86 -25.17 0.97
N GLU A 121 9.89 -25.95 0.48
CA GLU A 121 9.54 -25.94 -0.94
C GLU A 121 9.05 -24.53 -1.36
N PRO A 122 9.47 -24.03 -2.54
CA PRO A 122 8.96 -22.77 -3.06
C PRO A 122 7.44 -22.80 -3.26
N THR A 123 6.76 -21.73 -2.85
CA THR A 123 5.31 -21.61 -3.02
C THR A 123 4.99 -20.96 -4.35
N ARG A 124 4.02 -21.52 -5.09
CA ARG A 124 3.51 -20.91 -6.32
C ARG A 124 2.75 -19.62 -5.98
N TYR A 125 3.12 -18.53 -6.63
CA TYR A 125 2.50 -17.22 -6.50
C TYR A 125 1.88 -16.81 -7.83
N GLU A 126 0.60 -16.46 -7.83
CA GLU A 126 -0.11 -15.96 -9.00
C GLU A 126 -0.33 -14.45 -8.84
N LEU A 127 0.16 -13.69 -9.83
CA LEU A 127 -0.03 -12.25 -9.90
C LEU A 127 -1.32 -11.97 -10.66
N LEU A 128 -2.32 -11.43 -9.96
CA LEU A 128 -3.59 -11.01 -10.55
C LEU A 128 -3.49 -9.63 -11.20
N ALA A 129 -4.30 -9.39 -12.23
CA ALA A 129 -4.43 -8.09 -12.88
C ALA A 129 -4.92 -7.01 -11.92
N THR A 130 -5.86 -7.35 -11.02
CA THR A 130 -6.51 -6.48 -10.01
C THR A 130 -7.30 -5.28 -10.57
N VAL A 131 -7.29 -5.10 -11.88
CA VAL A 131 -8.00 -4.04 -12.58
C VAL A 131 -8.35 -4.53 -13.98
N ARG A 132 -9.55 -4.18 -14.45
CA ARG A 132 -9.89 -4.39 -15.86
C ARG A 132 -9.13 -3.44 -16.76
N GLY A 133 -8.65 -3.91 -17.90
CA GLY A 133 -7.91 -3.05 -18.83
C GLY A 133 -7.28 -3.79 -20.00
N VAL A 134 -6.32 -3.14 -20.65
CA VAL A 134 -5.53 -3.70 -21.75
C VAL A 134 -4.06 -3.78 -21.33
N VAL A 135 -3.42 -4.93 -21.55
CA VAL A 135 -1.99 -5.09 -21.35
C VAL A 135 -1.25 -4.29 -22.44
N MET A 136 -0.56 -3.24 -22.05
CA MET A 136 0.19 -2.39 -22.97
C MET A 136 1.65 -2.78 -23.09
N GLU A 137 2.19 -3.39 -22.05
CA GLU A 137 3.58 -3.80 -21.98
C GLU A 137 3.73 -5.05 -21.13
N VAL A 138 4.61 -5.95 -21.56
CA VAL A 138 5.10 -7.09 -20.78
C VAL A 138 6.49 -6.73 -20.28
N ILE A 139 6.69 -6.77 -18.97
CA ILE A 139 7.98 -6.57 -18.30
C ILE A 139 8.58 -7.97 -18.11
N PRO A 140 9.62 -8.35 -18.87
CA PRO A 140 10.14 -9.71 -18.87
C PRO A 140 10.49 -10.20 -17.46
N TYR A 141 10.04 -11.41 -17.13
CA TYR A 141 10.22 -12.07 -15.83
C TYR A 141 9.60 -11.38 -14.61
N GLU A 142 9.09 -10.15 -14.75
CA GLU A 142 8.59 -9.36 -13.64
C GLU A 142 7.07 -9.20 -13.68
N GLY A 143 6.45 -8.93 -14.84
CA GLY A 143 5.01 -8.70 -14.87
C GLY A 143 4.52 -7.89 -16.06
N VAL A 144 3.54 -7.00 -15.84
CA VAL A 144 2.82 -6.30 -16.90
C VAL A 144 2.48 -4.86 -16.55
N ARG A 145 2.30 -4.04 -17.57
CA ARG A 145 1.68 -2.71 -17.45
C ARG A 145 0.31 -2.73 -18.11
N ILE A 146 -0.73 -2.45 -17.33
CA ILE A 146 -2.13 -2.43 -17.75
C ILE A 146 -2.58 -0.97 -17.86
N GLU A 147 -3.22 -0.62 -18.97
CA GLU A 147 -3.90 0.66 -19.13
C GLU A 147 -5.41 0.50 -19.03
N THR A 148 -6.05 1.42 -18.31
CA THR A 148 -7.50 1.44 -18.12
C THR A 148 -8.03 2.86 -18.04
N PRO A 149 -9.14 3.21 -18.72
CA PRO A 149 -9.87 4.44 -18.46
C PRO A 149 -10.33 4.46 -17.00
N ALA A 150 -9.92 5.46 -16.22
CA ALA A 150 -10.25 5.52 -14.81
C ALA A 150 -10.38 6.95 -14.27
N ALA A 151 -11.26 7.10 -13.28
CA ALA A 151 -11.14 8.17 -12.31
C ALA A 151 -10.01 7.81 -11.32
N GLN A 152 -9.23 8.79 -10.89
CA GLN A 152 -8.11 8.58 -9.98
C GLN A 152 -8.14 9.60 -8.85
N VAL A 153 -7.90 9.13 -7.62
CA VAL A 153 -7.74 9.97 -6.43
C VAL A 153 -6.40 9.64 -5.80
N TYR A 154 -5.60 10.65 -5.48
CA TYR A 154 -4.31 10.48 -4.82
C TYR A 154 -4.38 10.92 -3.37
N GLY A 155 -4.10 10.00 -2.46
CA GLY A 155 -3.90 10.31 -1.05
C GLY A 155 -2.58 11.06 -0.82
N ILE A 156 -2.45 11.63 0.36
CA ILE A 156 -1.21 12.23 0.85
C ILE A 156 -0.37 11.15 1.57
N PHE A 157 -1.06 10.25 2.27
CA PHE A 157 -0.44 9.17 3.05
C PHE A 157 -1.30 7.91 2.98
N GLY A 158 -0.66 6.76 3.05
CA GLY A 158 -1.32 5.48 3.07
C GLY A 158 -0.39 4.35 3.47
N ILE A 159 -0.99 3.23 3.84
CA ILE A 159 -0.33 1.98 4.20
C ILE A 159 -1.09 0.78 3.62
N GLY A 160 -0.38 -0.33 3.46
CA GLY A 160 -0.93 -1.57 2.91
C GLY A 160 -0.53 -1.85 1.47
N ALA A 161 -0.46 -3.14 1.14
CA ALA A 161 -0.23 -3.62 -0.21
C ALA A 161 -1.49 -3.40 -1.07
N SER A 162 -1.34 -3.30 -2.39
CA SER A 162 -2.48 -3.02 -3.27
C SER A 162 -3.60 -4.04 -3.12
N GLN A 163 -4.84 -3.55 -3.04
CA GLN A 163 -6.07 -4.36 -2.94
C GLN A 163 -7.08 -3.91 -4.00
N TYR A 164 -8.02 -4.77 -4.37
CA TYR A 164 -9.14 -4.42 -5.23
C TYR A 164 -10.45 -4.72 -4.52
N GLY A 165 -11.51 -3.96 -4.77
CA GLY A 165 -12.82 -4.22 -4.15
C GLY A 165 -13.88 -3.24 -4.59
N VAL A 166 -15.11 -3.47 -4.16
CA VAL A 166 -16.23 -2.57 -4.43
C VAL A 166 -16.20 -1.41 -3.45
N LEU A 167 -16.28 -0.18 -3.95
CA LEU A 167 -16.40 1.04 -3.16
C LEU A 167 -17.73 1.03 -2.40
N ARG A 168 -17.66 1.39 -1.12
CA ARG A 168 -18.82 1.49 -0.24
C ARG A 168 -18.74 2.78 0.57
N LEU A 169 -19.63 3.72 0.26
CA LEU A 169 -19.80 4.95 1.01
C LEU A 169 -20.48 4.64 2.35
N LEU A 170 -19.85 5.04 3.46
CA LEU A 170 -20.41 4.85 4.82
C LEU A 170 -21.01 6.12 5.42
N VAL A 171 -20.62 7.30 4.94
CA VAL A 171 -21.07 8.59 5.44
C VAL A 171 -21.58 9.47 4.31
N THR A 172 -22.42 10.46 4.64
CA THR A 172 -22.94 11.43 3.65
C THR A 172 -22.29 12.80 3.75
N ASP A 173 -21.59 13.08 4.85
CA ASP A 173 -20.90 14.35 5.10
C ASP A 173 -19.38 14.13 5.15
N PRO A 174 -18.56 14.89 4.39
CA PRO A 174 -17.10 14.79 4.45
C PRO A 174 -16.49 15.11 5.83
N ALA A 175 -17.22 15.76 6.72
CA ALA A 175 -16.82 16.02 8.11
C ALA A 175 -17.13 14.87 9.07
N GLU A 176 -17.95 13.89 8.67
CA GLU A 176 -18.35 12.79 9.52
C GLU A 176 -17.25 11.71 9.62
N PRO A 177 -16.83 11.31 10.83
CA PRO A 177 -15.86 10.24 11.02
C PRO A 177 -16.53 8.86 10.90
N ILE A 178 -15.74 7.85 10.52
CA ILE A 178 -16.19 6.45 10.55
C ILE A 178 -16.18 5.98 12.01
N THR A 179 -17.33 5.50 12.49
CA THR A 179 -17.45 4.84 13.80
C THR A 179 -17.38 3.31 13.67
N GLU A 180 -17.15 2.62 14.78
CA GLU A 180 -17.02 1.16 14.80
C GLU A 180 -18.30 0.46 14.31
N GLU A 181 -19.46 0.98 14.68
CA GLU A 181 -20.78 0.39 14.41
C GLU A 181 -21.14 0.45 12.93
N MET A 182 -20.58 1.41 12.19
CA MET A 182 -20.76 1.52 10.75
C MET A 182 -20.11 0.34 10.00
N ILE A 183 -19.09 -0.30 10.60
CA ILE A 183 -18.37 -1.43 10.01
C ILE A 183 -19.02 -2.74 10.46
N ASN A 184 -19.81 -3.28 9.54
CA ASN A 184 -20.62 -4.49 9.75
C ASN A 184 -20.32 -5.54 8.66
N PRO A 185 -20.91 -6.74 8.71
CA PRO A 185 -20.63 -7.80 7.74
C PRO A 185 -20.90 -7.42 6.27
N ARG A 186 -21.69 -6.37 5.99
CA ARG A 186 -21.90 -5.88 4.62
C ARG A 186 -20.68 -5.13 4.07
N SER A 187 -19.72 -4.76 4.91
CA SER A 187 -18.46 -4.13 4.52
C SER A 187 -17.37 -5.16 4.14
N ALA A 188 -17.65 -6.45 4.30
CA ALA A 188 -16.70 -7.51 3.96
C ALA A 188 -16.26 -7.41 2.49
N TYR A 189 -14.96 -7.52 2.27
CA TYR A 189 -14.28 -7.39 0.98
C TYR A 189 -14.46 -6.06 0.24
N ALA A 190 -15.09 -5.07 0.87
CA ALA A 190 -15.28 -3.74 0.30
C ALA A 190 -14.07 -2.83 0.52
N VAL A 191 -14.03 -1.74 -0.26
CA VAL A 191 -13.22 -0.57 0.01
C VAL A 191 -14.15 0.52 0.54
N VAL A 192 -14.03 0.82 1.82
CA VAL A 192 -14.90 1.75 2.54
C VAL A 192 -14.45 3.20 2.31
N ILE A 193 -15.41 4.08 2.02
CA ILE A 193 -15.21 5.53 1.92
C ILE A 193 -15.82 6.20 3.15
N GLY A 194 -15.00 6.97 3.88
CA GLY A 194 -15.40 7.83 4.98
C GLY A 194 -15.23 9.31 4.67
N GLY A 195 -15.58 10.15 5.64
CA GLY A 195 -15.42 11.60 5.59
C GLY A 195 -14.12 12.02 6.26
N SER A 196 -14.17 12.38 7.54
CA SER A 196 -13.07 13.03 8.25
C SER A 196 -12.03 12.05 8.80
N GLY A 197 -12.36 11.33 9.88
CA GLY A 197 -11.42 10.49 10.62
C GLY A 197 -11.89 9.05 10.78
N ILE A 198 -11.02 8.22 11.36
CA ILE A 198 -11.33 6.87 11.79
C ILE A 198 -10.53 6.52 13.06
N SER A 199 -11.14 5.79 13.98
CA SER A 199 -10.48 5.32 15.21
C SER A 199 -9.75 3.99 15.02
N ALA A 200 -8.82 3.67 15.91
CA ALA A 200 -8.15 2.39 15.98
C ALA A 200 -9.12 1.22 16.18
N ALA A 201 -10.17 1.43 16.97
CA ALA A 201 -11.23 0.43 17.19
C ALA A 201 -11.97 0.13 15.87
N ALA A 202 -12.34 1.16 15.11
CA ALA A 202 -12.96 1.00 13.80
C ALA A 202 -12.00 0.32 12.79
N LEU A 203 -10.71 0.67 12.79
CA LEU A 203 -9.71 -0.02 11.96
C LEU A 203 -9.58 -1.52 12.33
N GLN A 204 -9.52 -1.85 13.63
CA GLN A 204 -9.49 -3.24 14.09
C GLN A 204 -10.78 -3.99 13.69
N ARG A 205 -11.94 -3.32 13.78
CA ARG A 205 -13.21 -3.86 13.34
C ARG A 205 -13.23 -4.13 11.84
N ALA A 206 -12.66 -3.25 11.02
CA ALA A 206 -12.50 -3.46 9.59
C ALA A 206 -11.68 -4.71 9.27
N VAL A 207 -10.57 -4.95 10.00
CA VAL A 207 -9.78 -6.17 9.87
C VAL A 207 -10.62 -7.41 10.23
N GLN A 208 -11.36 -7.37 11.34
CA GLN A 208 -12.24 -8.48 11.76
C GLN A 208 -13.34 -8.78 10.74
N GLN A 209 -13.87 -7.75 10.08
CA GLN A 209 -14.91 -7.89 9.06
C GLN A 209 -14.32 -8.11 7.65
N GLN A 210 -13.01 -8.31 7.51
CA GLN A 210 -12.33 -8.56 6.22
C GLN A 210 -12.55 -7.45 5.18
N VAL A 211 -12.61 -6.19 5.64
CA VAL A 211 -12.58 -5.01 4.76
C VAL A 211 -11.23 -4.96 4.04
N ARG A 212 -11.23 -4.69 2.73
CA ARG A 212 -9.99 -4.66 1.93
C ARG A 212 -9.31 -3.29 1.95
N GLY A 213 -10.07 -2.21 2.03
CA GLY A 213 -9.52 -0.86 2.04
C GLY A 213 -10.38 0.16 2.75
N ILE A 214 -9.77 1.24 3.22
CA ILE A 214 -10.42 2.39 3.86
C ILE A 214 -9.83 3.67 3.28
N ILE A 215 -10.70 4.59 2.90
CA ILE A 215 -10.35 5.92 2.40
C ILE A 215 -10.99 6.96 3.32
N VAL A 216 -10.17 7.82 3.94
CA VAL A 216 -10.63 8.89 4.84
C VAL A 216 -9.88 10.19 4.60
N GLY A 217 -10.43 11.32 5.05
CA GLY A 217 -9.80 12.62 4.98
C GLY A 217 -8.51 12.66 5.79
N SER A 218 -8.55 12.21 7.04
CA SER A 218 -7.48 12.34 8.00
C SER A 218 -7.42 11.16 8.97
N ILE A 219 -6.31 11.03 9.69
CA ILE A 219 -6.18 10.10 10.80
C ILE A 219 -5.35 10.73 11.91
N ASP A 220 -5.76 10.53 13.15
CA ASP A 220 -4.96 10.94 14.30
C ASP A 220 -3.74 10.00 14.44
N GLU A 221 -2.58 10.59 14.76
CA GLU A 221 -1.35 9.82 14.95
C GLU A 221 -1.49 8.78 16.07
N ALA A 222 -2.21 9.11 17.15
CA ALA A 222 -2.43 8.22 18.27
C ALA A 222 -3.27 7.00 17.86
N GLU A 223 -4.30 7.21 17.03
CA GLU A 223 -5.17 6.15 16.52
C GLU A 223 -4.41 5.23 15.55
N LEU A 224 -3.65 5.81 14.60
CA LEU A 224 -2.81 5.01 13.69
C LEU A 224 -1.79 4.18 14.47
N ARG A 225 -1.13 4.79 15.46
CA ARG A 225 -0.13 4.11 16.29
C ARG A 225 -0.72 2.99 17.13
N ALA A 226 -1.91 3.21 17.69
CA ALA A 226 -2.66 2.19 18.43
C ALA A 226 -3.07 1.02 17.52
N PHE A 227 -3.51 1.30 16.28
CA PHE A 227 -3.86 0.27 15.30
C PHE A 227 -2.65 -0.57 14.88
N LEU A 228 -1.51 0.06 14.59
CA LEU A 228 -0.29 -0.63 14.17
C LEU A 228 0.44 -1.35 15.31
N GLY A 229 0.04 -1.15 16.57
CA GLY A 229 0.74 -1.68 17.74
C GLY A 229 2.16 -1.11 17.91
N ALA A 230 2.43 0.06 17.34
CA ALA A 230 3.77 0.65 17.33
C ALA A 230 4.06 1.39 18.66
N ALA A 231 4.98 0.85 19.46
CA ALA A 231 5.48 1.50 20.67
C ALA A 231 6.62 2.50 20.33
N GLY A 232 6.27 3.62 19.67
CA GLY A 232 7.18 4.73 19.38
C GLY A 232 7.66 4.83 17.92
N TYR A 233 8.56 5.77 17.64
CA TYR A 233 9.06 6.08 16.29
C TYR A 233 9.98 5.01 15.68
N ALA A 234 10.32 3.96 16.42
CA ALA A 234 11.23 2.90 15.99
C ALA A 234 10.72 2.08 14.79
N ALA A 235 9.41 2.15 14.48
CA ALA A 235 8.83 1.48 13.30
C ALA A 235 9.02 2.26 11.99
N TRP A 236 9.55 3.49 12.04
CA TRP A 236 9.84 4.32 10.86
C TRP A 236 11.35 4.39 10.63
N GLU A 237 11.98 3.27 10.30
CA GLU A 237 13.37 3.31 9.84
C GLU A 237 13.43 3.97 8.46
N ILE A 238 14.06 5.15 8.39
CA ILE A 238 14.46 5.80 7.15
C ILE A 238 15.76 5.10 6.69
N ILE A 239 15.64 4.07 5.86
CA ILE A 239 16.77 3.23 5.42
C ILE A 239 17.33 3.70 4.05
N PRO A 240 18.64 4.01 3.92
CA PRO A 240 19.34 4.11 2.63
C PRO A 240 19.73 2.72 2.06
N PRO A 241 20.04 2.60 0.75
CA PRO A 241 19.14 1.96 -0.23
C PRO A 241 19.38 0.48 -0.54
N ASN A 242 20.08 -0.30 0.27
CA ASN A 242 20.51 -1.63 -0.17
C ASN A 242 20.69 -2.64 0.98
N TRP A 243 19.58 -2.96 1.63
CA TRP A 243 19.20 -4.30 2.10
C TRP A 243 17.72 -4.19 2.52
N GLN A 244 16.79 -4.85 1.82
CA GLN A 244 15.37 -4.81 2.18
C GLN A 244 15.13 -5.61 3.47
N VAL A 245 14.91 -4.96 4.63
CA VAL A 245 13.98 -5.33 5.75
C VAL A 245 13.92 -4.15 6.76
N PRO A 246 12.79 -3.87 7.47
CA PRO A 246 11.39 -4.18 7.21
C PRO A 246 10.68 -2.99 6.55
N ALA A 247 9.84 -3.28 5.57
CA ALA A 247 8.77 -2.36 5.17
C ALA A 247 7.99 -1.92 6.42
N THR A 248 7.39 -0.73 6.40
CA THR A 248 6.33 -0.35 7.35
C THR A 248 5.53 -1.59 7.71
N PRO A 249 5.40 -1.97 9.00
CA PRO A 249 4.78 -3.24 9.37
C PRO A 249 3.45 -3.32 8.62
N PRO A 250 3.25 -4.37 7.79
CA PRO A 250 2.06 -4.43 6.97
C PRO A 250 0.86 -4.36 7.91
N PRO A 251 -0.15 -3.54 7.58
CA PRO A 251 -1.35 -3.45 8.39
C PRO A 251 -1.92 -4.86 8.60
N PRO A 252 -2.45 -5.16 9.80
CA PRO A 252 -3.08 -6.45 10.06
C PRO A 252 -4.15 -6.79 9.01
N GLY A 253 -4.17 -8.05 8.55
CA GLY A 253 -5.21 -8.57 7.66
C GLY A 253 -5.25 -7.98 6.24
N ASP A 254 -4.09 -7.57 5.70
CA ASP A 254 -3.94 -7.00 4.35
C ASP A 254 -4.78 -5.74 4.06
N LEU A 255 -5.26 -5.06 5.11
CA LEU A 255 -6.10 -3.86 5.02
C LEU A 255 -5.32 -2.68 4.41
N VAL A 256 -5.87 -2.04 3.40
CA VAL A 256 -5.31 -0.78 2.87
C VAL A 256 -5.93 0.43 3.57
N VAL A 257 -5.11 1.41 3.96
CA VAL A 257 -5.60 2.69 4.48
C VAL A 257 -5.03 3.82 3.63
N ILE A 258 -5.90 4.69 3.11
CA ILE A 258 -5.53 5.87 2.33
C ILE A 258 -6.12 7.11 3.00
N VAL A 259 -5.29 8.14 3.14
CA VAL A 259 -5.60 9.40 3.81
C VAL A 259 -5.38 10.57 2.85
N THR A 260 -6.39 11.42 2.63
CA THR A 260 -6.36 12.47 1.59
C THR A 260 -5.88 13.84 2.06
N GLU A 261 -6.02 14.17 3.34
CA GLU A 261 -5.66 15.45 4.00
C GLU A 261 -4.54 15.29 5.04
N GLY A 262 -4.04 14.07 5.23
CA GLY A 262 -2.94 13.73 6.13
C GLY A 262 -3.33 13.56 7.60
N PHE A 263 -2.43 13.89 8.51
CA PHE A 263 -2.62 13.65 9.95
C PHE A 263 -3.46 14.73 10.65
N GLY A 264 -4.23 14.30 11.65
CA GLY A 264 -5.09 15.11 12.50
C GLY A 264 -6.57 14.74 12.36
N ASN A 265 -7.45 15.73 12.57
CA ASN A 265 -8.89 15.60 12.40
C ASN A 265 -9.39 16.67 11.41
N ARG A 266 -9.36 16.34 10.12
CA ARG A 266 -9.79 17.21 9.02
C ARG A 266 -10.81 16.47 8.14
N PRO A 267 -11.86 17.17 7.67
CA PRO A 267 -12.76 16.63 6.67
C PRO A 267 -12.02 16.39 5.37
N MET A 268 -12.40 15.34 4.63
CA MET A 268 -11.99 15.20 3.23
C MET A 268 -12.45 16.42 2.44
N SER A 269 -11.62 16.93 1.53
CA SER A 269 -12.07 18.05 0.68
C SER A 269 -13.32 17.68 -0.13
N GLN A 270 -14.25 18.64 -0.26
CA GLN A 270 -15.52 18.44 -0.95
C GLN A 270 -15.37 17.83 -2.35
N PRO A 271 -14.45 18.29 -3.23
CA PRO A 271 -14.31 17.71 -4.57
C PRO A 271 -13.86 16.25 -4.57
N LEU A 272 -13.00 15.85 -3.63
CA LEU A 272 -12.55 14.45 -3.50
C LEU A 272 -13.68 13.56 -3.00
N PHE A 273 -14.41 14.02 -1.98
CA PHE A 273 -15.52 13.28 -1.41
C PHE A 273 -16.64 13.07 -2.44
N GLU A 274 -17.02 14.12 -3.18
CA GLU A 274 -18.03 14.03 -4.25
C GLU A 274 -17.62 13.07 -5.37
N LEU A 275 -16.36 13.10 -5.79
CA LEU A 275 -15.87 12.17 -6.81
C LEU A 275 -15.96 10.71 -6.32
N LEU A 276 -15.50 10.42 -5.10
CA LEU A 276 -15.57 9.07 -4.53
C LEU A 276 -17.02 8.62 -4.32
N ALA A 277 -17.87 9.49 -3.75
CA ALA A 277 -19.28 9.22 -3.51
C ALA A 277 -20.06 8.95 -4.81
N SER A 278 -19.74 9.67 -5.90
CA SER A 278 -20.37 9.42 -7.22
C SER A 278 -20.04 8.04 -7.82
N HIS A 279 -19.02 7.36 -7.27
CA HIS A 279 -18.60 6.01 -7.67
C HIS A 279 -18.92 4.94 -6.61
N ASP A 280 -19.82 5.23 -5.67
CA ASP A 280 -20.33 4.22 -4.74
C ASP A 280 -20.87 2.99 -5.49
N GLY A 281 -20.54 1.79 -4.98
CA GLY A 281 -20.87 0.52 -5.62
C GLY A 281 -20.06 0.17 -6.88
N LYS A 282 -19.03 0.96 -7.24
CA LYS A 282 -18.10 0.62 -8.34
C LYS A 282 -16.86 -0.08 -7.83
N GLU A 283 -16.27 -0.91 -8.67
CA GLU A 283 -14.98 -1.55 -8.38
C GLU A 283 -13.85 -0.49 -8.40
N ALA A 284 -12.90 -0.64 -7.50
CA ALA A 284 -11.70 0.18 -7.45
C ALA A 284 -10.48 -0.65 -7.05
N LEU A 285 -9.34 -0.29 -7.63
CA LEU A 285 -8.02 -0.68 -7.15
C LEU A 285 -7.55 0.40 -6.17
N VAL A 286 -7.11 -0.02 -4.98
CA VAL A 286 -6.47 0.84 -3.99
C VAL A 286 -5.01 0.45 -3.84
N GLU A 287 -4.11 1.41 -4.00
CA GLU A 287 -2.68 1.26 -3.79
C GLU A 287 -2.31 2.08 -2.55
N GLY A 288 -2.10 1.39 -1.43
CA GLY A 288 -1.84 2.04 -0.14
C GLY A 288 -0.41 2.52 0.05
N SER A 289 0.55 2.06 -0.76
CA SER A 289 1.97 2.30 -0.49
C SER A 289 2.36 3.78 -0.69
N THR A 290 2.97 4.36 0.34
CA THR A 290 3.59 5.70 0.29
C THR A 290 5.11 5.55 0.26
N GLN A 291 5.76 6.06 -0.79
CA GLN A 291 7.23 6.05 -0.91
C GLN A 291 7.75 7.48 -1.05
N LEU A 292 8.71 7.85 -0.20
CA LEU A 292 9.31 9.19 -0.18
C LEU A 292 10.67 9.24 -0.87
N TRP A 293 11.40 8.13 -0.84
CA TRP A 293 12.76 7.99 -1.33
C TRP A 293 12.79 6.97 -2.48
N ASN A 294 13.71 7.15 -3.44
CA ASN A 294 13.89 6.28 -4.62
C ASN A 294 12.67 6.18 -5.57
N GLY A 295 12.06 7.32 -5.88
CA GLY A 295 10.88 7.41 -6.73
C GLY A 295 9.65 7.67 -5.87
N ALA A 296 9.25 8.94 -5.80
CA ALA A 296 8.20 9.34 -4.88
C ALA A 296 6.84 8.80 -5.37
N GLN A 297 6.19 7.97 -4.56
CA GLN A 297 4.91 7.34 -4.87
C GLN A 297 3.87 7.76 -3.83
N ARG A 298 2.78 8.35 -4.31
CA ARG A 298 1.59 8.64 -3.52
C ARG A 298 0.66 7.43 -3.55
N PRO A 299 -0.05 7.13 -2.45
CA PRO A 299 -1.14 6.18 -2.49
C PRO A 299 -2.23 6.70 -3.43
N ARG A 300 -2.94 5.79 -4.09
CA ARG A 300 -4.00 6.17 -5.03
C ARG A 300 -5.16 5.18 -5.04
N VAL A 301 -6.32 5.70 -5.42
CA VAL A 301 -7.53 4.96 -5.74
C VAL A 301 -7.73 5.08 -7.25
N VAL A 302 -7.89 3.96 -7.93
CA VAL A 302 -8.13 3.89 -9.38
C VAL A 302 -9.49 3.23 -9.59
N ILE A 303 -10.43 3.97 -10.19
CA ILE A 303 -11.82 3.56 -10.39
C ILE A 303 -12.06 3.38 -11.89
N PRO A 304 -12.06 2.15 -12.42
CA PRO A 304 -12.22 1.92 -13.85
C PRO A 304 -13.57 2.42 -14.37
N LEU A 305 -13.53 3.35 -15.32
CA LEU A 305 -14.70 3.90 -16.00
C LEU A 305 -15.18 2.94 -17.08
N SER A 306 -16.49 2.92 -17.33
CA SER A 306 -17.04 2.20 -18.48
C SER A 306 -16.55 2.88 -19.78
N THR A 307 -16.22 2.07 -20.79
CA THR A 307 -15.47 2.34 -22.04
C THR A 307 -15.93 3.50 -22.94
N ARG A 308 -16.84 4.38 -22.51
CA ARG A 308 -17.48 5.40 -23.35
C ARG A 308 -16.83 6.79 -23.31
N THR A 309 -15.60 6.92 -22.83
CA THR A 309 -14.88 8.19 -22.81
C THR A 309 -13.84 8.21 -23.94
N ALA A 310 -14.30 8.41 -25.17
CA ALA A 310 -13.41 8.68 -26.29
C ALA A 310 -12.64 10.00 -26.03
N GLY A 311 -11.32 10.00 -26.21
CA GLY A 311 -10.49 11.21 -26.07
C GLY A 311 -9.85 11.44 -24.69
N LEU A 312 -9.75 10.42 -23.83
CA LEU A 312 -9.02 10.54 -22.56
C LEU A 312 -7.51 10.68 -22.78
N SER A 313 -6.91 11.64 -22.08
CA SER A 313 -5.45 11.81 -22.03
C SER A 313 -4.77 10.57 -21.44
N ILE A 314 -3.65 10.18 -22.05
CA ILE A 314 -2.76 9.12 -21.54
C ILE A 314 -1.98 9.61 -20.31
N GLU A 315 -1.64 10.90 -20.26
CA GLU A 315 -0.91 11.47 -19.14
C GLU A 315 -1.88 12.03 -18.10
N ALA A 316 -1.58 11.75 -16.82
CA ALA A 316 -2.27 12.36 -15.70
C ALA A 316 -2.24 13.88 -15.86
N PRO A 317 -3.41 14.57 -15.78
CA PRO A 317 -3.43 16.02 -15.81
C PRO A 317 -2.50 16.58 -14.73
N ARG A 318 -1.59 17.45 -15.16
CA ARG A 318 -0.76 18.27 -14.29
C ARG A 318 -1.27 19.70 -14.35
N PRO A 319 -2.41 20.00 -13.71
CA PRO A 319 -2.97 21.33 -13.76
C PRO A 319 -1.97 22.33 -13.21
N ALA A 320 -1.69 23.35 -14.02
CA ALA A 320 -0.82 24.43 -13.60
C ALA A 320 -1.55 25.27 -12.54
N VAL A 321 -0.85 25.57 -11.44
CA VAL A 321 -1.27 26.59 -10.49
C VAL A 321 -1.21 27.94 -11.21
N ARG A 322 -2.37 28.47 -11.61
CA ARG A 322 -2.52 29.72 -12.37
C ARG A 322 -3.65 30.57 -11.77
N PRO A 323 -3.67 31.89 -12.03
CA PRO A 323 -4.80 32.73 -11.64
C PRO A 323 -6.14 32.12 -12.06
N GLY A 324 -7.09 32.08 -11.13
CA GLY A 324 -8.42 31.48 -11.28
C GLY A 324 -8.51 29.99 -10.93
N ALA A 325 -7.38 29.27 -10.78
CA ALA A 325 -7.39 27.86 -10.40
C ALA A 325 -7.89 27.68 -8.96
N LEU A 326 -8.69 26.64 -8.72
CA LEU A 326 -9.03 26.20 -7.36
C LEU A 326 -7.87 25.33 -6.86
N VAL A 327 -7.36 25.68 -5.69
CA VAL A 327 -6.18 25.03 -5.09
C VAL A 327 -6.46 24.61 -3.66
N ARG A 328 -5.75 23.57 -3.23
CA ARG A 328 -5.63 23.16 -1.83
C ARG A 328 -4.28 23.61 -1.29
N ILE A 329 -4.28 24.23 -0.11
CA ILE A 329 -3.04 24.63 0.57
C ILE A 329 -2.45 23.43 1.32
N LEU A 330 -1.14 23.24 1.19
CA LEU A 330 -0.41 22.05 1.67
C LEU A 330 0.54 22.36 2.83
N HIS A 331 0.40 23.52 3.44
CA HIS A 331 1.29 23.98 4.51
C HIS A 331 0.50 24.71 5.60
N GLN A 332 1.00 24.61 6.83
CA GLN A 332 0.43 25.27 8.00
C GLN A 332 0.52 26.82 7.88
N PRO A 333 -0.40 27.59 8.48
CA PRO A 333 -1.54 27.14 9.29
C PRO A 333 -2.77 26.72 8.46
N TYR A 334 -2.76 26.96 7.15
CA TYR A 334 -3.93 26.75 6.27
C TYR A 334 -3.95 25.38 5.59
N LEU A 335 -3.32 24.36 6.18
CA LEU A 335 -3.23 23.03 5.58
C LEU A 335 -4.62 22.43 5.35
N GLY A 336 -4.91 22.05 4.11
CA GLY A 336 -6.19 21.51 3.66
C GLY A 336 -7.21 22.58 3.23
N ALA A 337 -6.94 23.86 3.48
CA ALA A 337 -7.85 24.93 3.10
C ALA A 337 -7.94 25.04 1.57
N LEU A 338 -9.17 25.22 1.08
CA LEU A 338 -9.47 25.45 -0.32
C LEU A 338 -9.53 26.95 -0.60
N GLY A 339 -9.11 27.33 -1.80
CA GLY A 339 -9.21 28.71 -2.25
C GLY A 339 -8.88 28.88 -3.72
N GLN A 340 -9.15 30.07 -4.24
CA GLN A 340 -8.89 30.42 -5.62
C GLN A 340 -7.61 31.25 -5.73
N VAL A 341 -6.70 30.86 -6.61
CA VAL A 341 -5.48 31.64 -6.89
C VAL A 341 -5.87 32.97 -7.53
N ARG A 342 -5.49 34.08 -6.91
CA ARG A 342 -5.67 35.43 -7.48
C ARG A 342 -4.48 35.81 -8.34
N THR A 343 -3.29 35.63 -7.79
CA THR A 343 -2.02 36.02 -8.40
C THR A 343 -0.96 34.99 -8.10
N ILE A 344 -0.07 34.74 -9.07
CA ILE A 344 1.14 33.96 -8.86
C ILE A 344 2.34 34.85 -9.19
N SER A 345 3.20 35.05 -8.20
CA SER A 345 4.43 35.81 -8.37
C SER A 345 5.54 34.87 -8.82
N SER A 346 5.98 35.02 -10.07
CA SER A 346 7.16 34.32 -10.58
C SER A 346 8.46 34.83 -9.94
N ALA A 347 8.49 36.10 -9.52
CA ALA A 347 9.57 36.65 -8.72
C ALA A 347 9.49 36.12 -7.27
N PRO A 348 10.60 35.62 -6.70
CA PRO A 348 10.62 35.15 -5.32
C PRO A 348 10.24 36.26 -4.33
N GLN A 349 9.23 36.00 -3.50
CA GLN A 349 8.83 36.90 -2.42
C GLN A 349 9.24 36.32 -1.06
N ARG A 350 9.48 37.18 -0.08
CA ARG A 350 9.84 36.74 1.27
C ARG A 350 8.56 36.38 2.03
N LEU A 351 8.41 35.10 2.36
CA LEU A 351 7.30 34.60 3.17
C LEU A 351 7.50 34.89 4.67
N PRO A 352 6.46 34.75 5.51
CA PRO A 352 6.59 34.84 6.97
C PRO A 352 7.66 33.90 7.56
N SER A 353 7.87 32.74 6.93
CA SER A 353 8.95 31.79 7.24
C SER A 353 10.36 32.30 6.93
N ARG A 354 10.48 33.54 6.41
CA ARG A 354 11.70 34.20 5.92
C ARG A 354 12.33 33.57 4.67
N VAL A 355 11.77 32.48 4.16
CA VAL A 355 12.16 31.86 2.89
C VAL A 355 11.77 32.77 1.73
N ARG A 356 12.63 32.88 0.72
CA ARG A 356 12.34 33.54 -0.55
C ARG A 356 12.02 32.49 -1.61
N THR A 357 10.80 32.51 -2.12
CA THR A 357 10.32 31.53 -3.10
C THR A 357 9.18 32.15 -3.91
N PRO A 358 8.90 31.68 -5.14
CA PRO A 358 7.66 32.02 -5.83
C PRO A 358 6.45 31.77 -4.93
N ALA A 359 5.53 32.72 -4.89
CA ALA A 359 4.40 32.71 -3.99
C ALA A 359 3.09 32.88 -4.77
N ALA A 360 2.01 32.34 -4.23
CA ALA A 360 0.66 32.51 -4.74
C ALA A 360 -0.19 33.19 -3.67
N ASP A 361 -0.95 34.20 -4.09
CA ASP A 361 -2.00 34.82 -3.27
C ASP A 361 -3.32 34.12 -3.56
N ILE A 362 -3.96 33.64 -2.51
CA ILE A 362 -5.09 32.72 -2.55
C ILE A 362 -6.22 33.36 -1.78
N ALA A 363 -7.37 33.48 -2.42
CA ALA A 363 -8.61 33.85 -1.75
C ALA A 363 -9.27 32.58 -1.21
N LEU A 364 -9.31 32.45 0.12
CA LEU A 364 -10.00 31.34 0.79
C LEU A 364 -11.52 31.52 0.70
N GLU A 365 -12.26 30.44 0.97
CA GLU A 365 -13.73 30.44 0.95
C GLU A 365 -14.35 31.41 1.98
N ASP A 366 -13.67 31.67 3.10
CA ASP A 366 -14.07 32.65 4.10
C ASP A 366 -13.81 34.11 3.68
N GLY A 367 -13.29 34.33 2.47
CA GLY A 367 -12.96 35.64 1.92
C GLY A 367 -11.60 36.19 2.34
N SER A 368 -10.87 35.49 3.22
CA SER A 368 -9.52 35.91 3.62
C SER A 368 -8.50 35.69 2.49
N MET A 369 -7.47 36.52 2.47
CA MET A 369 -6.37 36.43 1.51
C MET A 369 -5.15 35.84 2.20
N VAL A 370 -4.59 34.77 1.63
CA VAL A 370 -3.42 34.08 2.15
C VAL A 370 -2.34 34.03 1.09
N THR A 371 -1.11 34.34 1.48
CA THR A 371 0.08 34.13 0.65
C THR A 371 0.78 32.84 1.06
N ALA A 372 0.90 31.90 0.13
CA ALA A 372 1.61 30.63 0.32
C ALA A 372 2.73 30.46 -0.71
N ALA A 373 3.71 29.61 -0.41
CA ALA A 373 4.69 29.21 -1.43
C ALA A 373 3.96 28.51 -2.59
N ALA A 374 4.32 28.79 -3.83
CA ALA A 374 3.68 28.19 -5.01
C ALA A 374 3.85 26.65 -5.05
N ILE A 375 4.89 26.12 -4.40
CA ILE A 375 5.12 24.68 -4.24
C ILE A 375 4.27 24.04 -3.13
N ALA A 376 3.71 24.86 -2.24
CA ALA A 376 2.88 24.44 -1.11
C ALA A 376 1.38 24.55 -1.45
N VAL A 377 1.04 24.53 -2.73
CA VAL A 377 -0.33 24.47 -3.23
C VAL A 377 -0.43 23.45 -4.34
N GLU A 378 -1.55 22.73 -4.40
CA GLU A 378 -1.88 21.86 -5.53
C GLU A 378 -3.21 22.29 -6.14
N ALA A 379 -3.30 22.26 -7.46
CA ALA A 379 -4.54 22.54 -8.18
C ALA A 379 -5.44 21.31 -8.16
N LEU A 380 -6.75 21.53 -7.99
CA LEU A 380 -7.77 20.49 -7.92
C LEU A 380 -8.54 20.32 -9.24
N ASN A 381 -8.15 21.01 -10.31
CA ASN A 381 -8.99 21.21 -11.50
C ASN A 381 -8.48 20.43 -12.71
#